data_AF-A0A656YV36-F1
#
_entry.id   AF-A0A656YV36-F1
#
_cell.length_a   1.000
_cell.length_b   1.000
_cell.length_c   1.000
_cell.angle_alpha   90.00
_cell.angle_beta   90.00
_cell.angle_gamma   90.00
#
_symmetry.space_group_name_H-M   'P 1'
#
loop_
_entity.id
_entity.type
_entity.pdbx_description
1 polymer ?
#
loop_
_entity_poly.entity_id
_entity_poly.type
_entity_poly.pdbx_seq_one_letter_code
_entity_poly.pdbx_strand_id
1 'polypeptide(L)'
;RTIFKIKEGYGLPCGCGAHNSVDQWRERVEMSPEMYKLRTAVTNSFPITMGADFSLFGPIEDAEEAYAACSLVDAFVGYSMRMEEGLGPESKDHPLYKIFRPS
;
A
#
# COMPACT_ATOMS: atom_id res chain seq x y z
N ARG A 1 -4.46 12.00 -3.42
CA ARG A 1 -4.30 13.46 -3.18
C ARG A 1 -4.82 13.90 -1.81
N THR A 2 -5.98 13.44 -1.34
CA THR A 2 -6.52 13.83 -0.02
C THR A 2 -5.59 13.47 1.14
N ILE A 3 -5.05 12.24 1.15
CA ILE A 3 -4.06 11.74 2.12
C ILE A 3 -2.91 12.75 2.29
N PHE A 4 -2.23 13.08 1.19
CA PHE A 4 -1.15 14.08 1.17
C PHE A 4 -1.56 15.41 1.81
N LYS A 5 -2.73 15.97 1.44
CA LYS A 5 -3.22 17.24 1.98
C LYS A 5 -3.52 17.20 3.48
N ILE A 6 -4.07 16.09 3.97
CA ILE A 6 -4.36 15.93 5.40
C ILE A 6 -3.05 15.86 6.19
N LYS A 7 -2.06 15.14 5.68
CA LYS A 7 -0.72 15.09 6.29
C LYS A 7 -0.04 16.45 6.29
N GLU A 8 -0.02 17.13 5.16
CA GLU A 8 0.61 18.45 5.02
C GLU A 8 -0.07 19.49 5.92
N GLY A 9 -1.40 19.51 5.98
CA GLY A 9 -2.15 20.52 6.74
C GLY A 9 -2.28 20.24 8.24
N TYR A 10 -2.35 18.97 8.65
CA TYR A 10 -2.72 18.60 10.02
C TYR A 10 -1.78 17.58 10.68
N GLY A 11 -0.88 16.94 9.93
CA GLY A 11 0.04 15.92 10.46
C GLY A 11 -0.63 14.65 10.99
N LEU A 12 -1.93 14.45 10.72
CA LEU A 12 -2.69 13.33 11.25
C LEU A 12 -2.46 12.04 10.44
N PRO A 13 -2.45 10.86 11.09
CA PRO A 13 -2.46 9.59 10.38
C PRO A 13 -3.69 9.48 9.46
N CYS A 14 -3.48 9.02 8.24
CA CYS A 14 -4.56 8.89 7.27
C CYS A 14 -4.39 7.68 6.35
N GLY A 15 -5.52 7.19 5.85
CA GLY A 15 -5.59 5.96 5.08
C GLY A 15 -6.88 5.88 4.28
N CYS A 16 -7.08 4.77 3.58
CA CYS A 16 -8.33 4.52 2.86
C CYS A 16 -8.64 3.02 2.71
N GLY A 17 -9.91 2.70 2.49
CA GLY A 17 -10.36 1.37 2.07
C GLY A 17 -10.62 1.32 0.58
N ALA A 18 -9.56 1.19 -0.20
CA ALA A 18 -9.65 1.30 -1.66
C ALA A 18 -10.21 0.03 -2.33
N HIS A 19 -10.16 -1.14 -1.67
CA HIS A 19 -10.60 -2.43 -2.23
C HIS A 19 -12.02 -2.39 -2.82
N ASN A 20 -12.96 -1.74 -2.12
CA ASN A 20 -14.36 -1.61 -2.55
C ASN A 20 -14.49 -0.97 -3.94
N SER A 21 -13.52 -0.18 -4.37
CA SER A 21 -13.58 0.43 -5.70
C SER A 21 -13.49 -0.61 -6.82
N VAL A 22 -12.71 -1.69 -6.64
CA VAL A 22 -12.55 -2.76 -7.64
C VAL A 22 -13.87 -3.52 -7.83
N ASP A 23 -14.61 -3.74 -6.75
CA ASP A 23 -15.94 -4.38 -6.80
C ASP A 23 -16.97 -3.54 -7.56
N GLN A 24 -16.81 -2.22 -7.60
CA GLN A 24 -17.71 -1.29 -8.29
C GLN A 24 -17.37 -1.09 -9.76
N TRP A 25 -16.29 -1.69 -10.28
CA TRP A 25 -15.91 -1.52 -11.67
C TRP A 25 -16.87 -2.28 -12.59
N ARG A 26 -17.26 -1.64 -13.71
CA ARG A 26 -18.19 -2.23 -14.68
C ARG A 26 -17.72 -3.59 -15.21
N GLU A 27 -16.41 -3.74 -15.39
CA GLU A 27 -15.78 -4.96 -15.89
C GLU A 27 -15.66 -6.07 -14.83
N ARG A 28 -16.05 -5.82 -13.58
CA ARG A 28 -15.88 -6.76 -12.48
C ARG A 28 -16.51 -8.12 -12.75
N VAL A 29 -17.68 -8.14 -13.38
CA VAL A 29 -18.41 -9.37 -13.73
C VAL A 29 -17.69 -10.24 -14.75
N GLU A 30 -16.88 -9.65 -15.63
CA GLU A 30 -16.11 -10.35 -16.67
C GLU A 30 -14.64 -10.58 -16.24
N MET A 31 -14.26 -10.17 -15.03
CA MET A 31 -12.89 -10.17 -14.57
C MET A 31 -12.46 -11.55 -14.11
N SER A 32 -11.33 -12.05 -14.62
CA SER A 32 -10.77 -13.30 -14.11
C SER A 32 -10.35 -13.15 -12.64
N PRO A 33 -10.35 -14.23 -11.85
CA PRO A 33 -9.90 -14.19 -10.46
C PRO A 33 -8.47 -13.64 -10.30
N GLU A 34 -7.55 -13.98 -11.21
CA GLU A 34 -6.17 -13.49 -11.21
C GLU A 34 -6.11 -11.98 -11.46
N MET A 35 -6.89 -11.49 -12.42
CA MET A 35 -6.98 -10.06 -12.72
C MET A 35 -7.61 -9.28 -11.56
N TYR A 36 -8.59 -9.87 -10.89
CA TYR A 36 -9.19 -9.29 -9.69
C TYR A 36 -8.17 -9.15 -8.57
N LYS A 37 -7.44 -10.22 -8.23
CA LYS A 37 -6.36 -10.18 -7.23
C LYS A 37 -5.30 -9.13 -7.57
N LEU A 38 -4.85 -9.09 -8.82
CA LEU A 38 -3.86 -8.11 -9.28
C LEU A 38 -4.37 -6.66 -9.14
N ARG A 39 -5.59 -6.37 -9.60
CA ARG A 39 -6.19 -5.03 -9.52
C ARG A 39 -6.41 -4.61 -8.07
N THR A 40 -6.84 -5.53 -7.21
CA THR A 40 -7.00 -5.30 -5.76
C THR A 40 -5.67 -5.03 -5.08
N ALA A 41 -4.62 -5.80 -5.39
CA ALA A 41 -3.27 -5.59 -4.87
C ALA A 41 -2.71 -4.20 -5.20
N VAL A 42 -2.85 -3.76 -6.45
CA VAL A 42 -2.45 -2.40 -6.87
C VAL A 42 -3.29 -1.34 -6.17
N THR A 43 -4.60 -1.55 -6.09
CA THR A 43 -5.54 -0.60 -5.46
C THR A 43 -5.25 -0.40 -3.97
N ASN A 44 -4.91 -1.47 -3.26
CA ASN A 44 -4.59 -1.42 -1.83
C ASN A 44 -3.21 -0.83 -1.52
N SER A 45 -2.22 -1.03 -2.40
CA SER A 45 -0.84 -0.58 -2.18
C SER A 45 -0.58 0.84 -2.69
N PHE A 46 -1.27 1.29 -3.74
CA PHE A 46 -1.07 2.61 -4.32
C PHE A 46 -1.17 3.79 -3.32
N PRO A 47 -2.12 3.82 -2.37
CA PRO A 47 -2.21 4.90 -1.38
C PRO A 47 -0.95 5.11 -0.53
N ILE A 48 -0.14 4.06 -0.32
CA ILE A 48 1.12 4.13 0.44
C ILE A 48 2.09 5.11 -0.24
N THR A 49 2.14 5.11 -1.58
CA THR A 49 2.98 6.06 -2.35
C THR A 49 2.57 7.53 -2.14
N MET A 50 1.35 7.76 -1.66
CA MET A 50 0.82 9.09 -1.36
C MET A 50 0.96 9.44 0.14
N GLY A 51 1.66 8.62 0.91
CA GLY A 51 1.92 8.79 2.33
C GLY A 51 0.86 8.19 3.27
N ALA A 52 0.04 7.22 2.82
CA ALA A 52 -0.93 6.57 3.70
C ALA A 52 -0.26 5.80 4.86
N ASP A 53 -0.83 5.88 6.06
CA ASP A 53 -0.36 5.18 7.25
C ASP A 53 -1.06 3.83 7.47
N PHE A 54 -2.28 3.67 6.94
CA PHE A 54 -3.05 2.44 7.05
C PHE A 54 -3.95 2.21 5.83
N SER A 55 -4.32 0.96 5.59
CA SER A 55 -5.19 0.55 4.48
C SER A 55 -6.23 -0.45 4.97
N LEU A 56 -7.49 -0.25 4.59
CA LEU A 56 -8.56 -1.23 4.80
C LEU A 56 -8.63 -2.11 3.55
N PHE A 57 -7.80 -3.15 3.53
CA PHE A 57 -7.48 -3.92 2.35
C PHE A 57 -8.61 -4.84 1.85
N GLY A 58 -9.65 -5.05 2.66
CA GLY A 58 -10.81 -5.84 2.29
C GLY A 58 -10.95 -7.12 3.11
N PRO A 59 -11.53 -8.18 2.52
CA PRO A 59 -11.71 -9.47 3.18
C PRO A 59 -10.39 -10.05 3.69
N ILE A 60 -10.44 -10.76 4.82
CA ILE A 60 -9.24 -11.34 5.46
C ILE A 60 -8.59 -12.44 4.61
N GLU A 61 -9.37 -13.04 3.71
CA GLU A 61 -8.95 -14.07 2.77
C GLU A 61 -7.92 -13.54 1.76
N ASP A 62 -7.94 -12.24 1.46
CA ASP A 62 -7.00 -11.57 0.55
C ASP A 62 -5.78 -10.97 1.28
N ALA A 63 -5.60 -11.29 2.57
CA ALA A 63 -4.55 -10.71 3.40
C ALA A 63 -3.15 -11.01 2.85
N GLU A 64 -2.89 -12.23 2.39
CA GLU A 64 -1.56 -12.62 1.88
C GLU A 64 -1.13 -11.74 0.71
N GLU A 65 -2.00 -11.58 -0.29
CA GLU A 65 -1.75 -10.71 -1.45
C GLU A 65 -1.66 -9.24 -1.04
N ALA A 66 -2.52 -8.78 -0.12
CA ALA A 66 -2.48 -7.41 0.36
C ALA A 66 -1.17 -7.09 1.11
N TYR A 67 -0.73 -7.95 2.02
CA TYR A 67 0.54 -7.79 2.74
C TYR A 67 1.71 -7.85 1.78
N ALA A 68 1.73 -8.78 0.82
CA ALA A 68 2.78 -8.89 -0.17
C ALA A 68 2.91 -7.59 -0.99
N ALA A 69 1.81 -7.06 -1.52
CA ALA A 69 1.83 -5.84 -2.33
C ALA A 69 2.17 -4.58 -1.52
N CYS A 70 1.51 -4.39 -0.37
CA CYS A 70 1.70 -3.22 0.47
C CYS A 70 3.13 -3.17 1.05
N SER A 71 3.66 -4.30 1.52
CA SER A 71 4.99 -4.34 2.11
C SER A 71 6.09 -4.05 1.08
N LEU A 72 5.94 -4.50 -0.16
CA LEU A 72 6.86 -4.16 -1.25
C LEU A 72 6.86 -2.67 -1.56
N VAL A 73 5.67 -2.06 -1.69
CA VAL A 73 5.55 -0.62 -1.95
C VAL A 73 6.11 0.22 -0.80
N ASP A 74 5.79 -0.15 0.44
CA ASP A 74 6.31 0.51 1.64
C ASP A 74 7.85 0.41 1.72
N ALA A 75 8.41 -0.75 1.35
CA ALA A 75 9.86 -0.91 1.23
C ALA A 75 10.47 0.02 0.18
N PHE A 76 9.83 0.20 -0.98
CA PHE A 76 10.29 1.14 -2.00
C PHE A 76 10.20 2.60 -1.56
N VAL A 77 9.11 3.00 -0.91
CA VAL A 77 8.98 4.34 -0.32
C VAL A 77 10.09 4.60 0.70
N GLY A 78 10.30 3.68 1.64
CA GLY A 78 11.37 3.79 2.63
C GLY A 78 12.78 3.78 2.02
N TYR A 79 12.99 3.07 0.89
CA TYR A 79 14.25 3.10 0.16
C TYR A 79 14.49 4.46 -0.52
N SER A 80 13.49 4.99 -1.24
CA SER A 80 13.57 6.29 -1.90
C SER A 80 13.82 7.41 -0.89
N MET A 81 13.08 7.45 0.23
CA MET A 81 13.32 8.43 1.30
C MET A 81 14.75 8.36 1.86
N ARG A 82 15.31 7.16 2.00
CA ARG A 82 16.70 7.01 2.47
C ARG A 82 17.70 7.55 1.46
N MET A 83 17.48 7.31 0.18
CA MET A 83 18.41 7.72 -0.88
C MET A 83 18.33 9.21 -1.19
N GLU A 84 17.14 9.78 -1.18
CA GLU A 84 16.90 11.17 -1.59
C GLU A 84 17.07 12.16 -0.43
N GLU A 85 16.55 11.80 0.76
CA GLU A 85 16.48 12.71 1.91
C GLU A 85 17.41 12.29 3.06
N GLY A 86 18.09 11.14 2.95
CA GLY A 86 18.86 10.56 4.06
C GLY A 86 17.98 10.07 5.23
N LEU A 87 16.65 10.05 5.05
CA LEU A 87 15.67 9.67 6.07
C LEU A 87 15.29 8.20 5.92
N GLY A 88 15.45 7.42 6.99
CA GLY A 88 15.08 6.01 7.00
C GLY A 88 13.92 5.73 7.96
N PRO A 89 13.25 4.57 7.82
CA PRO A 89 12.30 4.12 8.82
C PRO A 89 12.96 3.99 10.19
N GLU A 90 12.30 4.53 11.22
CA GLU A 90 12.80 4.54 12.60
C GLU A 90 12.98 3.11 13.14
N SER A 91 12.01 2.23 12.84
CA SER A 91 12.03 0.84 13.28
C SER A 91 12.78 -0.07 12.31
N LYS A 92 13.59 -0.99 12.84
CA LYS A 92 14.18 -2.11 12.07
C LYS A 92 13.15 -3.17 11.69
N ASP A 93 11.95 -3.08 12.25
CA ASP A 93 10.82 -3.96 11.92
C ASP A 93 10.09 -3.56 10.62
N HIS A 94 10.65 -2.63 9.84
CA HIS A 94 10.08 -2.13 8.59
C HIS A 94 10.32 -3.07 7.38
N PRO A 95 9.38 -3.18 6.42
CA PRO A 95 9.50 -4.03 5.23
C PRO A 95 10.81 -3.87 4.44
N LEU A 96 11.30 -2.63 4.32
CA LEU A 96 12.63 -2.29 3.74
C LEU A 96 13.77 -3.21 4.20
N TYR A 97 13.78 -3.62 5.47
CA TYR A 97 14.87 -4.44 6.02
C TYR A 97 14.59 -5.95 6.00
N LYS A 98 13.37 -6.35 5.62
CA LYS A 98 12.90 -7.75 5.67
C LYS A 98 12.78 -8.37 4.29
N ILE A 99 12.28 -7.61 3.30
CA ILE A 99 11.97 -8.15 1.97
C ILE A 99 13.23 -8.37 1.12
N PHE A 100 14.22 -7.48 1.22
CA PHE A 100 15.40 -7.50 0.35
C PHE A 100 16.61 -8.23 0.94
N ARG A 101 16.51 -8.77 2.17
CA ARG A 101 17.61 -9.55 2.75
C ARG A 101 17.58 -10.97 2.17
N PRO A 102 18.73 -11.52 1.74
CA PRO A 102 18.80 -12.95 1.43
C PRO A 102 18.41 -13.73 2.69
N SER A 103 17.47 -14.66 2.54
CA SER A 103 17.14 -15.66 3.55
C SER A 103 18.33 -16.57 3.84
#